data_AF-Q2MKF5-F1
#
_entry.id   AF-Q2MKF5-F1
#
_cell.length_a   1.000
_cell.length_b   1.000
_cell.length_c   1.000
_cell.angle_alpha   90.00
_cell.angle_beta   90.00
_cell.angle_gamma   90.00
#
_symmetry.space_group_name_H-M   'P 1'
#
loop_
_entity.id
_entity.type
_entity.pdbx_description
1 polymer ?
#
loop_
_entity_poly.entity_id
_entity_poly.type
_entity_poly.pdbx_seq_one_letter_code
_entity_poly.pdbx_strand_id
1 'polypeptide(L)'
;EVWQANAAGRYCSPDDSREDVAHDPAFIGFGRCATAADGSYCFRTVRPGRVPGAGNSLQAPHIALSIFGRGLLNRLMTRLYFSHGDGNNTDPIPSCVPEERRHTLIAQRQTDSWRLDIVLGG
;
A
#
# COMPACT_ATOMS: atom_id res chain seq x y z
N GLU A 1 9.04 4.34 3.48
CA GLU A 1 8.16 3.98 4.61
C GLU A 1 6.88 3.37 4.08
N VAL A 2 6.26 2.50 4.88
CA VAL A 2 4.95 1.90 4.62
C VAL A 2 3.99 2.21 5.76
N TRP A 3 2.71 2.37 5.43
CA TRP A 3 1.60 2.39 6.37
C TRP A 3 0.41 1.62 5.79
N GLN A 4 -0.22 0.76 6.59
CA GLN A 4 -1.30 -0.11 6.12
C GLN A 4 -2.23 -0.55 7.26
N ALA A 5 -3.41 -1.05 6.87
CA ALA A 5 -4.31 -1.77 7.75
C ALA A 5 -3.81 -3.21 8.04
N ASN A 6 -4.37 -3.84 9.06
CA ASN A 6 -4.20 -5.26 9.35
C ASN A 6 -4.94 -6.15 8.32
N ALA A 7 -4.88 -7.47 8.49
CA ALA A 7 -5.53 -8.44 7.60
C ALA A 7 -7.06 -8.30 7.54
N ALA A 8 -7.70 -7.76 8.58
CA ALA A 8 -9.14 -7.48 8.62
C ALA A 8 -9.51 -6.11 8.01
N GLY A 9 -8.53 -5.29 7.61
CA GLY A 9 -8.77 -3.95 7.10
C GLY A 9 -9.01 -2.91 8.19
N ARG A 10 -8.46 -3.09 9.40
CA ARG A 10 -8.44 -2.10 10.49
C ARG A 10 -7.04 -1.49 10.65
N TYR A 11 -6.97 -0.16 10.74
CA TYR A 11 -5.74 0.56 11.04
C TYR A 11 -5.49 0.60 12.55
N CYS A 12 -4.22 0.49 12.94
CA CYS A 12 -3.78 0.79 14.31
C CYS A 12 -3.65 2.32 14.46
N SER A 13 -4.79 3.01 14.48
CA SER A 13 -4.88 4.47 14.59
C SER A 13 -6.08 4.86 15.48
N PRO A 14 -5.96 5.91 16.32
CA PRO A 14 -7.10 6.44 17.06
C PRO A 14 -8.23 6.97 16.14
N ASP A 15 -7.90 7.33 14.89
CA ASP A 15 -8.88 7.80 13.91
C ASP A 15 -9.73 6.67 13.31
N ASP A 16 -9.37 5.40 13.56
CA ASP A 16 -10.12 4.24 13.10
C ASP A 16 -10.99 3.64 14.22
N SER A 17 -12.19 4.22 14.36
CA SER A 17 -13.16 3.90 15.41
C SER A 17 -14.07 2.70 15.10
N ARG A 18 -13.80 1.93 14.04
CA ARG A 18 -14.63 0.79 13.61
C ARG A 18 -14.49 -0.40 14.56
N GLU A 19 -15.32 -0.48 15.58
CA GLU A 19 -15.29 -1.53 16.61
C GLU A 19 -15.72 -2.92 16.07
N ASP A 20 -16.52 -2.94 15.01
CA ASP A 20 -17.03 -4.14 14.34
C ASP A 20 -15.98 -4.86 13.48
N VAL A 21 -14.83 -4.22 13.22
CA VAL A 21 -13.71 -4.81 12.48
C VAL A 21 -12.64 -5.29 13.46
N ALA A 22 -12.15 -6.52 13.30
CA ALA A 22 -11.16 -7.08 14.21
C ALA A 22 -9.88 -6.22 14.31
N HIS A 23 -9.52 -5.81 15.53
CA HIS A 23 -8.25 -5.15 15.83
C HIS A 23 -7.19 -6.20 16.17
N ASP A 24 -5.97 -6.00 15.66
CA ASP A 24 -4.83 -6.83 16.00
C ASP A 24 -3.84 -5.99 16.82
N PRO A 25 -3.76 -6.17 18.16
CA PRO A 25 -2.90 -5.36 19.01
C PRO A 25 -1.41 -5.63 18.77
N ALA A 26 -1.04 -6.72 18.09
CA ALA A 26 0.35 -7.01 17.74
C ALA A 26 0.76 -6.40 16.39
N PHE A 27 -0.18 -5.80 15.64
CA PHE A 27 0.08 -5.26 14.31
C PHE A 27 0.01 -3.72 14.27
N ILE A 28 1.18 -3.09 14.24
CA ILE A 28 1.31 -1.61 14.21
C ILE A 28 1.03 -0.99 12.82
N GLY A 29 1.10 -1.77 11.74
CA GLY A 29 0.83 -1.30 10.38
C GLY A 29 1.86 -0.34 9.77
N PHE A 30 2.86 0.13 10.51
CA PHE A 30 3.91 1.02 10.04
C PHE A 30 5.27 0.33 9.90
N GLY A 31 6.07 0.75 8.92
CA GLY A 31 7.45 0.30 8.76
C GLY A 31 8.34 1.30 8.02
N ARG A 32 9.62 1.33 8.37
CA ARG A 32 10.65 2.14 7.67
C ARG A 32 11.83 1.24 7.29
N CYS A 33 12.28 1.37 6.04
CA CYS A 33 13.40 0.62 5.48
C CYS A 33 14.22 1.60 4.63
N ALA A 34 15.55 1.53 4.72
CA ALA A 34 16.45 2.20 3.80
C ALA A 34 16.74 1.27 2.62
N THR A 35 16.95 1.84 1.44
CA THR A 35 17.39 1.07 0.27
C THR A 35 18.82 0.59 0.46
N ALA A 36 19.11 -0.63 0.02
CA ALA A 36 20.47 -1.14 -0.10
C ALA A 36 21.24 -0.43 -1.23
N ALA A 37 22.53 -0.74 -1.37
CA ALA A 37 23.41 -0.13 -2.38
C ALA A 37 22.96 -0.42 -3.83
N ASP A 38 22.28 -1.55 -4.05
CA ASP A 38 21.70 -1.94 -5.34
C ASP A 38 20.30 -1.34 -5.58
N GLY A 39 19.81 -0.49 -4.67
CA GLY A 39 18.49 0.13 -4.72
C GLY A 39 17.34 -0.76 -4.21
N SER A 40 17.63 -2.01 -3.82
CA SER A 40 16.61 -2.91 -3.29
C SER A 40 16.08 -2.45 -1.92
N TYR A 41 14.83 -2.79 -1.64
CA TYR A 41 14.19 -2.58 -0.34
C TYR A 41 13.27 -3.76 -0.03
N CYS A 42 13.04 -4.05 1.24
CA CYS A 42 12.18 -5.14 1.65
C CYS A 42 11.40 -4.80 2.92
N PHE A 43 10.11 -5.13 2.90
CA PHE A 43 9.25 -5.10 4.07
C PHE A 43 8.64 -6.49 4.24
N ARG A 44 8.73 -7.05 5.45
CA ARG A 44 7.95 -8.22 5.83
C ARG A 44 6.72 -7.74 6.60
N THR A 45 5.56 -7.98 6.03
CA THR A 45 4.26 -7.52 6.57
C THR A 45 3.18 -8.56 6.26
N VAL A 46 1.96 -8.31 6.75
CA VAL A 46 0.77 -9.08 6.38
C VAL A 46 0.08 -8.41 5.19
N ARG A 47 -0.61 -9.18 4.35
CA ARG A 47 -1.46 -8.59 3.31
C ARG A 47 -2.65 -7.90 4.01
N PRO A 48 -2.87 -6.60 3.76
CA PRO A 48 -3.97 -5.87 4.40
C PRO A 48 -5.33 -6.36 3.87
N GLY A 49 -6.36 -6.21 4.69
CA GLY A 49 -7.75 -6.32 4.24
C GLY A 49 -8.20 -5.08 3.47
N ARG A 50 -9.41 -5.13 2.91
CA ARG A 50 -10.06 -3.96 2.29
C ARG A 50 -10.47 -2.95 3.35
N VAL A 51 -10.42 -1.66 2.99
CA VAL A 51 -10.79 -0.56 3.90
C VAL A 51 -11.92 0.29 3.29
N PRO A 52 -12.77 0.95 4.09
CA PRO A 52 -13.81 1.84 3.59
C PRO A 52 -13.26 2.91 2.64
N GLY A 53 -13.99 3.18 1.57
CA GLY A 53 -13.75 4.25 0.60
C GLY A 53 -14.88 5.27 0.61
N ALA A 54 -14.80 6.25 -0.29
CA ALA A 54 -15.84 7.28 -0.43
C ALA A 54 -17.17 6.64 -0.86
N GLY A 55 -18.30 7.24 -0.46
CA GLY A 55 -19.63 6.83 -0.94
C GLY A 55 -20.02 5.39 -0.55
N ASN A 56 -19.66 4.94 0.66
CA ASN A 56 -19.93 3.58 1.15
C ASN A 56 -19.32 2.47 0.27
N SER A 57 -18.20 2.76 -0.40
CA SER A 57 -17.44 1.79 -1.18
C SER A 57 -16.34 1.12 -0.34
N LEU A 58 -15.67 0.13 -0.94
CA LEU A 58 -14.49 -0.50 -0.36
C LEU A 58 -13.29 -0.27 -1.28
N GLN A 59 -12.19 0.22 -0.72
CA GLN A 59 -10.91 0.28 -1.41
C GLN A 59 -10.33 -1.14 -1.53
N ALA A 60 -9.59 -1.40 -2.59
CA ALA A 60 -8.84 -2.65 -2.76
C ALA A 60 -7.76 -2.75 -1.68
N PRO A 61 -7.27 -3.96 -1.34
CA PRO A 61 -6.13 -4.11 -0.45
C PRO A 61 -4.93 -3.31 -0.95
N HIS A 62 -4.42 -2.41 -0.12
CA HIS A 62 -3.32 -1.53 -0.49
C HIS A 62 -2.39 -1.21 0.67
N ILE A 63 -1.16 -0.86 0.34
CA ILE A 63 -0.16 -0.33 1.27
C ILE A 63 0.17 1.10 0.84
N ALA A 64 0.04 2.06 1.75
CA ALA A 64 0.48 3.42 1.51
C ALA A 64 2.00 3.50 1.60
N LEU A 65 2.64 4.09 0.60
CA LEU A 65 4.08 4.23 0.48
C LEU A 65 4.48 5.70 0.56
N SER A 66 5.55 5.96 1.30
CA SER A 66 6.22 7.26 1.33
C SER A 66 7.70 7.11 1.00
N ILE A 67 8.14 7.84 -0.01
CA ILE A 67 9.50 7.79 -0.53
C ILE A 67 10.22 9.10 -0.24
N PHE A 68 11.42 8.96 0.30
CA PHE A 68 12.36 10.04 0.59
C PHE A 68 13.70 9.68 -0.04
N GLY A 69 14.44 10.67 -0.53
CA GLY A 69 15.72 10.42 -1.19
C GLY A 69 16.42 11.72 -1.57
N ARG A 70 17.72 11.62 -1.85
CA ARG A 70 18.49 12.75 -2.38
C ARG A 70 17.88 13.20 -3.72
N GLY A 71 17.71 14.51 -3.89
CA GLY A 71 17.08 15.10 -5.07
C GLY A 71 15.55 15.21 -4.99
N LEU A 72 14.88 14.57 -4.02
CA LEU A 72 13.46 14.77 -3.76
C LEU A 72 13.26 15.94 -2.79
N LEU A 73 12.77 17.07 -3.31
CA LEU A 73 12.45 18.25 -2.49
C LEU A 73 11.27 18.00 -1.55
N ASN A 74 10.32 17.18 -1.99
CA ASN A 74 9.13 16.79 -1.24
C ASN A 74 9.03 15.28 -1.16
N ARG A 75 8.42 14.78 -0.07
CA ARG A 75 8.04 13.38 0.07
C ARG A 75 7.12 12.97 -1.07
N LEU A 76 7.48 11.90 -1.78
CA LEU A 76 6.59 11.29 -2.77
C LEU A 76 5.69 10.27 -2.08
N MET A 77 4.39 10.34 -2.37
CA MET A 77 3.37 9.46 -1.81
C MET A 77 2.75 8.64 -2.93
N THR A 78 2.63 7.33 -2.72
CA THR A 78 1.97 6.44 -3.67
C THR A 78 1.30 5.28 -2.92
N ARG A 79 0.66 4.37 -3.65
CA ARG A 79 0.08 3.14 -3.11
C ARG A 79 0.59 1.94 -3.88
N LEU A 80 0.79 0.86 -3.16
CA LEU A 80 0.96 -0.48 -3.69
C LEU A 80 -0.39 -1.20 -3.63
N TYR A 81 -0.82 -1.76 -4.75
CA TYR A 81 -1.90 -2.75 -4.85
C TYR A 81 -1.32 -4.11 -5.23
N PHE A 82 -2.12 -5.16 -5.13
CA PHE A 82 -1.67 -6.53 -5.40
C PHE A 82 -2.20 -7.01 -6.75
N SER A 83 -1.38 -7.68 -7.56
CA SER A 83 -1.86 -8.32 -8.79
C SER A 83 -2.94 -9.36 -8.46
N HIS A 84 -3.99 -9.38 -9.29
CA HIS A 84 -5.23 -10.15 -9.04
C HIS A 84 -5.86 -9.87 -7.66
N GLY A 85 -5.71 -8.64 -7.16
CA GLY A 85 -6.26 -8.20 -5.88
C GLY A 85 -7.76 -7.94 -5.93
N ASP A 86 -8.45 -8.34 -4.85
CA ASP A 86 -9.90 -8.14 -4.71
C ASP A 86 -10.25 -6.66 -4.78
N GLY A 87 -11.23 -6.33 -5.64
CA GLY A 87 -11.72 -4.96 -5.76
C GLY A 87 -10.83 -4.01 -6.54
N ASN A 88 -9.71 -4.45 -7.14
CA ASN A 88 -8.86 -3.59 -7.99
C ASN A 88 -9.66 -2.91 -9.12
N ASN A 89 -10.67 -3.58 -9.67
CA ASN A 89 -11.51 -3.07 -10.76
C ASN A 89 -12.65 -2.15 -10.28
N THR A 90 -12.94 -2.13 -8.98
CA THR A 90 -14.04 -1.36 -8.38
C THR A 90 -13.56 -0.22 -7.50
N ASP A 91 -12.30 -0.25 -7.07
CA ASP A 91 -11.69 0.82 -6.29
C ASP A 91 -11.57 2.08 -7.17
N PRO A 92 -12.16 3.22 -6.78
CA PRO A 92 -12.06 4.45 -7.56
C PRO A 92 -10.65 5.07 -7.53
N ILE A 93 -9.81 4.75 -6.55
CA ILE A 93 -8.51 5.41 -6.36
C ILE A 93 -7.52 5.08 -7.49
N PRO A 94 -7.31 3.81 -7.90
CA PRO A 94 -6.50 3.49 -9.09
C PRO A 94 -6.99 4.21 -10.36
N SER A 95 -8.30 4.46 -10.49
CA SER A 95 -8.88 5.13 -11.65
C SER A 95 -8.47 6.61 -11.77
N CYS A 96 -8.00 7.23 -10.69
CA CYS A 96 -7.41 8.57 -10.71
C CYS A 96 -6.05 8.63 -11.42
N VAL A 97 -5.42 7.47 -11.68
CA VAL A 97 -4.17 7.37 -12.44
C VAL A 97 -4.50 7.05 -13.89
N PRO A 98 -3.83 7.70 -14.87
CA PRO A 98 -3.97 7.35 -16.29
C PRO A 98 -3.78 5.85 -16.53
N GLU A 99 -4.62 5.27 -17.39
CA GLU A 99 -4.71 3.82 -17.58
C GLU A 99 -3.35 3.19 -17.90
N GLU A 100 -2.58 3.85 -18.78
CA GLU A 100 -1.26 3.43 -19.21
C GLU A 100 -0.23 3.39 -18.07
N ARG A 101 -0.49 4.06 -16.94
CA ARG A 101 0.38 4.08 -15.76
C ARG A 101 -0.14 3.26 -14.58
N ARG A 102 -1.40 2.81 -14.59
CA ARG A 102 -1.98 2.07 -13.44
C ARG A 102 -1.18 0.83 -13.06
N HIS A 103 -0.59 0.16 -14.04
CA HIS A 103 0.26 -1.01 -13.83
C HIS A 103 1.46 -0.72 -12.91
N THR A 104 1.94 0.52 -12.84
CA THR A 104 3.06 0.94 -11.97
C THR A 104 2.72 0.91 -10.48
N LEU A 105 1.44 0.77 -10.13
CA LEU A 105 0.98 0.64 -8.74
C LEU A 105 0.74 -0.82 -8.33
N ILE A 106 0.80 -1.77 -9.28
CA ILE A 106 0.43 -3.17 -9.04
C ILE A 106 1.69 -3.99 -8.76
N ALA A 107 1.86 -4.40 -7.51
CA ALA A 107 2.87 -5.36 -7.14
C ALA A 107 2.56 -6.72 -7.75
N GLN A 108 3.56 -7.33 -8.38
CA GLN A 108 3.45 -8.63 -9.00
C GLN A 108 3.80 -9.73 -8.01
N ARG A 109 2.95 -10.77 -7.96
CA ARG A 109 3.22 -11.96 -7.17
C ARG A 109 4.45 -12.69 -7.71
N GLN A 110 5.42 -12.91 -6.84
CA GLN A 110 6.52 -13.86 -7.01
C GLN A 110 6.21 -15.12 -6.18
N THR A 111 7.07 -16.14 -6.22
CA THR A 111 6.87 -17.40 -5.47
C THR A 111 6.50 -17.14 -4.00
N ASP A 112 7.36 -16.40 -3.30
CA ASP A 112 7.24 -16.15 -1.85
C ASP A 112 7.13 -14.67 -1.47
N SER A 113 6.97 -13.78 -2.45
CA SER A 113 6.99 -12.34 -2.21
C SER A 113 6.12 -11.57 -3.21
N TRP A 114 6.00 -10.26 -2.98
CA TRP A 114 5.38 -9.32 -3.90
C TRP A 114 6.44 -8.30 -4.33
N ARG A 115 6.57 -8.08 -5.63
CA ARG A 115 7.55 -7.15 -6.19
C ARG A 115 6.87 -5.93 -6.75
N LEU A 116 7.30 -4.75 -6.30
CA LEU A 116 6.94 -3.46 -6.86
C LEU A 116 8.23 -2.66 -7.08
N ASP A 117 8.52 -2.32 -8.33
CA ASP A 117 9.64 -1.46 -8.67
C ASP A 117 9.16 0.00 -8.69
N ILE A 118 9.89 0.89 -8.01
CA ILE A 118 9.55 2.32 -7.93
C ILE A 118 10.56 3.10 -8.77
N VAL A 119 10.07 3.75 -9.82
CA VAL A 119 10.87 4.59 -10.72
C VAL A 119 10.66 6.06 -10.35
N LEU A 120 11.70 6.72 -9.83
CA LEU A 120 11.62 8.11 -9.35
C LEU A 120 11.78 9.16 -10.45
N GLY A 121 12.37 8.78 -11.59
CA GLY A 121 12.59 9.65 -12.74
C GLY A 121 13.16 8.85 -13.91
N GLY A 122 12.93 9.37 -15.10
CA GLY A 122 13.32 8.83 -16.41
C GLY A 122 12.91 9.82 -17.49
#